data_AF-A0A2D2DSF1-F1
#
_entry.id   AF-A0A2D2DSF1-F1
#
_cell.length_a   1.000
_cell.length_b   1.000
_cell.length_c   1.000
_cell.angle_alpha   90.00
_cell.angle_beta   90.00
_cell.angle_gamma   90.00
#
_symmetry.space_group_name_H-M   'P 1'
#
loop_
_entity.id
_entity.type
_entity.pdbx_description
1 polymer ?
#
loop_
_entity_poly.entity_id
_entity_poly.type
_entity_poly.pdbx_seq_one_letter_code
_entity_poly.pdbx_strand_id
1 'polypeptide(L)'
;MIPLAAVSTAWKIGAALTVAAAVVAGAAAYRSHVWHVGYDSAVSVRAELDLRATLARQKENAMLASKQTTINAGITKAKNEELAPVATVIATRRVRVGDAICSGPATPTKAESASGGNRADPPGRLVSESVERDFRALTLAVEQDLATGRACQAFIERHGLVP
;
A
#
# COMPACT_ATOMS: atom_id res chain seq x y z
N MET A 1 -20.74 -84.33 -28.10
CA MET A 1 -19.85 -84.05 -29.24
C MET A 1 -20.27 -82.72 -29.84
N ILE A 2 -19.45 -81.67 -29.71
CA ILE A 2 -19.75 -80.38 -30.33
C ILE A 2 -19.51 -80.54 -31.83
N PRO A 3 -20.46 -80.20 -32.71
CA PRO A 3 -20.25 -80.34 -34.14
C PRO A 3 -19.07 -79.46 -34.56
N LEU A 4 -18.10 -80.02 -35.31
CA LEU A 4 -16.90 -79.29 -35.77
C LEU A 4 -17.24 -77.97 -36.51
N ALA A 5 -18.43 -77.87 -37.10
CA ALA A 5 -18.95 -76.65 -37.71
C ALA A 5 -19.13 -75.49 -36.71
N ALA A 6 -19.50 -75.77 -35.45
CA ALA A 6 -19.72 -74.76 -34.40
C ALA A 6 -18.42 -74.14 -33.88
N VAL A 7 -17.30 -74.87 -33.96
CA VAL A 7 -15.97 -74.37 -33.57
C VAL A 7 -15.45 -73.35 -34.59
N SER A 8 -15.70 -73.58 -35.89
CA SER A 8 -15.33 -72.64 -36.96
C SER A 8 -16.11 -71.32 -36.88
N THR A 9 -17.41 -71.38 -36.56
CA THR A 9 -18.24 -70.18 -36.41
C THR A 9 -17.89 -69.37 -35.17
N ALA A 10 -17.59 -70.03 -34.04
CA ALA A 10 -17.18 -69.35 -32.81
C ALA A 10 -15.86 -68.57 -32.97
N TRP A 11 -14.87 -69.14 -33.66
CA TRP A 11 -13.62 -68.44 -33.98
C TRP A 11 -13.85 -67.21 -34.86
N LYS A 12 -14.69 -67.33 -35.90
CA LYS A 12 -15.02 -66.20 -36.79
C LYS A 12 -15.73 -65.07 -36.05
N ILE A 13 -16.64 -65.40 -35.14
CA ILE A 13 -17.33 -64.41 -34.30
C ILE A 13 -16.35 -63.74 -33.32
N GLY A 14 -15.48 -64.53 -32.67
CA GLY A 14 -14.43 -64.00 -31.80
C GLY A 14 -13.48 -63.04 -32.53
N ALA A 15 -13.02 -63.41 -33.73
CA ALA A 15 -12.18 -62.56 -34.58
C ALA A 15 -12.92 -61.29 -35.05
N ALA A 16 -14.21 -61.39 -35.38
CA ALA A 16 -15.00 -60.22 -35.75
C ALA A 16 -15.16 -59.24 -34.57
N LEU A 17 -15.36 -59.75 -33.35
CA LEU A 17 -15.47 -58.93 -32.15
C LEU A 17 -14.15 -58.25 -31.78
N THR A 18 -13.01 -58.93 -31.92
CA THR A 18 -11.70 -58.31 -31.65
C THR A 18 -11.38 -57.20 -32.65
N VAL A 19 -11.69 -57.40 -33.94
CA VAL A 19 -11.55 -56.37 -34.97
C VAL A 19 -12.47 -55.19 -34.67
N ALA A 20 -13.74 -55.44 -34.34
CA ALA A 20 -14.68 -54.38 -33.99
C ALA A 20 -14.21 -53.58 -32.75
N ALA A 21 -13.73 -54.26 -31.70
CA ALA A 21 -13.20 -53.61 -30.51
C ALA A 21 -11.95 -52.75 -30.82
N ALA A 22 -11.04 -53.25 -31.66
CA ALA A 22 -9.85 -52.51 -32.07
C ALA A 22 -10.22 -51.24 -32.87
N VAL A 23 -11.21 -51.31 -33.76
CA VAL A 23 -11.71 -50.15 -34.50
C VAL A 23 -12.31 -49.10 -33.57
N VAL A 24 -13.14 -49.52 -32.60
CA VAL A 24 -13.75 -48.61 -31.62
C VAL A 24 -12.68 -47.95 -30.74
N ALA A 25 -11.70 -48.72 -30.24
CA ALA A 25 -10.61 -48.18 -29.43
C ALA A 25 -9.74 -47.19 -30.23
N GLY A 26 -9.41 -47.50 -31.49
CA GLY A 26 -8.66 -46.61 -32.37
C GLY A 26 -9.41 -45.30 -32.65
N ALA A 27 -10.72 -45.38 -32.91
CA ALA A 27 -11.55 -44.19 -33.12
C ALA A 27 -11.65 -43.32 -31.86
N ALA A 28 -11.78 -43.93 -30.68
CA ALA A 28 -11.81 -43.20 -29.40
C ALA A 28 -10.46 -42.52 -29.10
N ALA A 29 -9.35 -43.22 -29.32
CA ALA A 29 -8.00 -42.67 -29.16
C ALA A 29 -7.74 -41.50 -30.11
N TYR A 30 -8.13 -41.64 -31.39
CA TYR A 30 -8.00 -40.56 -32.37
C TYR A 30 -8.82 -39.32 -31.97
N ARG A 31 -10.08 -39.51 -31.57
CA ARG A 31 -10.95 -38.41 -31.13
C ARG A 31 -10.39 -37.70 -29.90
N SER A 32 -9.89 -38.47 -28.94
CA SER A 32 -9.22 -37.93 -27.74
C SER A 32 -7.99 -37.10 -28.13
N HIS A 33 -7.13 -37.64 -28.99
CA HIS A 33 -5.95 -36.92 -29.46
C HIS A 33 -6.30 -35.60 -30.15
N VAL A 34 -7.26 -35.61 -31.08
CA VAL A 34 -7.71 -34.38 -31.76
C VAL A 34 -8.28 -33.36 -30.78
N TRP A 35 -9.04 -33.82 -29.78
CA TRP A 35 -9.58 -32.94 -28.74
C TRP A 35 -8.47 -32.31 -27.90
N HIS A 36 -7.48 -33.10 -27.45
CA HIS A 36 -6.35 -32.59 -26.67
C HIS A 36 -5.51 -31.59 -27.45
N VAL A 37 -5.19 -31.86 -28.72
CA VAL A 37 -4.46 -30.91 -29.57
C VAL A 37 -5.23 -29.59 -29.73
N GLY A 38 -6.55 -29.66 -29.96
CA GLY A 38 -7.40 -28.47 -30.04
C GLY A 38 -7.45 -27.69 -28.73
N TYR A 39 -7.61 -28.40 -27.61
CA TYR A 39 -7.62 -27.81 -26.27
C TYR A 39 -6.29 -27.12 -25.93
N ASP A 40 -5.16 -27.79 -26.13
CA ASP A 40 -3.82 -27.26 -25.83
C ASP A 40 -3.53 -26.01 -26.66
N SER A 41 -3.93 -25.99 -27.94
CA SER A 41 -3.81 -24.81 -28.79
C SER A 41 -4.67 -23.63 -28.31
N ALA A 42 -5.88 -23.90 -27.82
CA ALA A 42 -6.75 -22.85 -27.29
C ALA A 42 -6.23 -22.30 -25.96
N VAL A 43 -5.65 -23.15 -25.12
CA VAL A 43 -5.03 -22.75 -23.85
C VAL A 43 -3.78 -21.91 -24.10
N SER A 44 -2.91 -22.29 -25.04
CA SER A 44 -1.71 -21.50 -25.34
C SER A 44 -2.04 -20.11 -25.88
N VAL A 45 -3.02 -19.99 -26.78
CA VAL A 45 -3.47 -18.70 -27.31
C VAL A 45 -4.03 -17.81 -26.19
N ARG A 46 -4.81 -18.36 -25.26
CA ARG A 46 -5.32 -17.60 -24.10
C ARG A 46 -4.17 -17.15 -23.20
N ALA A 47 -3.21 -18.04 -22.92
CA ALA A 47 -2.05 -17.70 -22.10
C ALA A 47 -1.21 -16.58 -22.72
N GLU A 48 -1.04 -16.56 -24.04
CA GLU A 48 -0.35 -15.46 -24.74
C GLU A 48 -1.11 -14.14 -24.64
N LEU A 49 -2.44 -14.15 -24.79
CA LEU A 49 -3.27 -12.95 -24.65
C LEU A 49 -3.22 -12.41 -23.22
N ASP A 50 -3.33 -13.28 -22.22
CA ASP A 50 -3.24 -12.92 -20.81
C ASP A 50 -1.86 -12.36 -20.45
N LEU A 51 -0.79 -12.95 -21.00
CA LEU A 51 0.57 -12.44 -20.83
C LEU A 51 0.71 -11.04 -21.42
N ARG A 52 0.21 -10.81 -22.65
CA ARG A 52 0.23 -9.48 -23.29
C ARG A 52 -0.55 -8.45 -22.49
N ALA A 53 -1.75 -8.80 -22.00
CA ALA A 53 -2.56 -7.93 -21.16
C ALA A 53 -1.86 -7.61 -19.83
N THR A 54 -1.15 -8.58 -19.25
CA THR A 54 -0.38 -8.38 -18.01
C THR A 54 0.81 -7.47 -18.23
N LEU A 55 1.56 -7.66 -19.33
CA LEU A 55 2.68 -6.78 -19.69
C LEU A 55 2.22 -5.34 -19.99
N ALA A 56 1.07 -5.18 -20.66
CA ALA A 56 0.48 -3.86 -20.91
C ALA A 56 0.15 -3.15 -19.59
N ARG A 57 -0.52 -3.82 -18.66
CA ARG A 57 -0.84 -3.28 -17.32
C ARG A 57 0.43 -2.95 -16.53
N GLN A 58 1.46 -3.79 -16.59
CA GLN A 58 2.74 -3.51 -15.91
C GLN A 58 3.40 -2.25 -16.46
N LYS A 59 3.38 -2.04 -17.79
CA LYS A 59 3.92 -0.84 -18.43
C LYS A 59 3.14 0.41 -18.03
N GLU A 60 1.81 0.35 -18.01
CA GLU A 60 0.96 1.45 -17.54
C GLU A 60 1.22 1.78 -16.08
N ASN A 61 1.27 0.76 -15.21
CA ASN A 61 1.58 0.93 -13.79
C ASN A 61 2.96 1.54 -13.57
N ALA A 62 3.97 1.17 -14.36
CA ALA A 62 5.30 1.77 -14.28
C ALA A 62 5.29 3.26 -14.66
N MET A 63 4.55 3.64 -15.71
CA MET A 63 4.38 5.04 -16.09
C MET A 63 3.63 5.85 -15.02
N LEU A 64 2.57 5.29 -14.45
CA LEU A 64 1.82 5.91 -13.36
C LEU A 64 2.69 6.07 -12.10
N ALA A 65 3.46 5.05 -11.74
CA ALA A 65 4.40 5.12 -10.63
C ALA A 65 5.42 6.25 -10.84
N SER A 66 5.99 6.38 -12.04
CA SER A 66 6.91 7.48 -12.36
C SER A 66 6.23 8.84 -12.19
N LYS A 67 5.03 9.05 -12.74
CA LYS A 67 4.27 10.30 -12.54
C LYS A 67 4.02 10.59 -11.05
N GLN A 68 3.63 9.58 -10.28
CA GLN A 68 3.38 9.71 -8.86
C GLN A 68 4.66 10.12 -8.10
N THR A 69 5.83 9.58 -8.47
CA THR A 69 7.09 9.98 -7.82
C THR A 69 7.41 11.45 -8.07
N THR A 70 7.21 11.96 -9.28
CA THR A 70 7.40 13.39 -9.59
C THR A 70 6.43 14.27 -8.82
N ILE A 71 5.15 13.89 -8.77
CA ILE A 71 4.12 14.60 -8.00
C ILE A 71 4.49 14.65 -6.51
N ASN A 72 4.82 13.50 -5.93
CA ASN A 72 5.20 13.39 -4.52
C ASN A 72 6.46 14.21 -4.19
N ALA A 73 7.44 14.25 -5.09
CA ALA A 73 8.62 15.10 -4.95
C ALA A 73 8.23 16.59 -4.93
N GLY A 74 7.31 17.01 -5.80
CA GLY A 74 6.78 18.37 -5.83
C GLY A 74 6.04 18.75 -4.54
N ILE A 75 5.15 17.89 -4.06
CA ILE A 75 4.42 18.09 -2.79
C ILE A 75 5.41 18.16 -1.61
N THR A 76 6.39 17.26 -1.57
CA THR A 76 7.41 17.25 -0.51
C THR A 76 8.24 18.52 -0.52
N LYS A 77 8.61 19.02 -1.70
CA LYS A 77 9.31 20.29 -1.85
C LYS A 77 8.48 21.45 -1.30
N ALA A 78 7.23 21.59 -1.73
CA ALA A 78 6.33 22.65 -1.26
C ALA A 78 6.13 22.60 0.27
N LYS A 79 5.91 21.40 0.82
CA LYS A 79 5.84 21.18 2.27
C LYS A 79 7.10 21.67 2.99
N ASN A 80 8.27 21.30 2.49
CA ASN A 80 9.55 21.68 3.13
C ASN A 80 9.80 23.18 3.04
N GLU A 81 9.42 23.83 1.94
CA GLU A 81 9.50 25.29 1.77
C GLU A 81 8.60 26.03 2.77
N GLU A 82 7.39 25.53 3.04
CA GLU A 82 6.52 26.07 4.09
C GLU A 82 7.04 25.82 5.50
N LEU A 83 7.59 24.65 5.77
CA LEU A 83 8.05 24.26 7.11
C LEU A 83 9.34 24.94 7.54
N ALA A 84 10.26 25.22 6.61
CA ALA A 84 11.56 25.81 6.92
C ALA A 84 11.47 27.08 7.80
N PRO A 85 10.68 28.12 7.46
CA PRO A 85 10.54 29.29 8.31
C PRO A 85 9.86 28.96 9.64
N VAL A 86 8.82 28.13 9.65
CA VAL A 86 8.06 27.79 10.87
C VAL A 86 8.93 27.04 11.88
N ALA A 87 9.73 26.07 11.42
CA ALA A 87 10.65 25.32 12.27
C ALA A 87 11.67 26.24 12.98
N THR A 88 12.18 27.27 12.29
CA THR A 88 13.11 28.23 12.92
C THR A 88 12.43 29.05 14.01
N VAL A 89 11.16 29.44 13.83
CA VAL A 89 10.38 30.17 14.83
C VAL A 89 10.09 29.28 16.05
N ILE A 90 9.70 28.02 15.84
CA ILE A 90 9.43 27.07 16.93
C ILE A 90 10.70 26.81 17.75
N ALA A 91 11.85 26.66 17.08
CA ALA A 91 13.13 26.41 17.75
C ALA A 91 13.58 27.59 18.62
N THR A 92 13.29 28.83 18.20
CA THR A 92 13.73 30.05 18.90
C THR A 92 12.74 30.52 19.97
N ARG A 93 11.45 30.20 19.83
CA ARG A 93 10.41 30.65 20.77
C ARG A 93 10.45 29.84 22.07
N ARG A 94 10.61 30.52 23.20
CA ARG A 94 10.53 29.94 24.55
C ARG A 94 9.06 29.78 24.98
N VAL A 95 8.72 28.64 25.60
CA VAL A 95 7.37 28.37 26.11
C VAL A 95 7.25 28.87 27.55
N ARG A 96 6.21 29.68 27.82
CA ARG A 96 5.91 30.24 29.14
C ARG A 96 4.59 29.67 29.67
N VAL A 97 4.52 29.49 30.97
CA VAL A 97 3.28 29.16 31.68
C VAL A 97 2.37 30.39 31.60
N GLY A 98 1.14 30.19 31.12
CA GLY A 98 0.16 31.27 30.97
C GLY A 98 -0.27 31.85 32.32
N ASP A 99 -0.55 33.14 32.34
CA ASP A 99 -0.83 33.90 33.56
C ASP A 99 -2.00 33.32 34.38
N ALA A 100 -2.99 32.72 33.71
CA ALA A 100 -4.13 32.07 34.34
C ALA A 100 -3.76 30.87 35.24
N ILE A 101 -2.63 30.21 34.96
CA ILE A 101 -2.12 29.09 35.75
C ILE A 101 -1.27 29.60 36.93
N CYS A 102 -0.59 30.73 36.74
CA CYS A 102 0.26 31.35 37.76
C CYS A 102 -0.50 32.22 38.78
N SER A 103 -1.78 32.51 38.59
CA SER A 103 -2.62 33.34 39.48
C SER A 103 -3.10 32.66 40.78
N GLY A 104 -2.45 31.59 41.23
CA GLY A 104 -2.70 31.00 42.56
C GLY A 104 -2.18 31.91 43.69
N PRO A 105 -2.83 31.93 44.88
CA PRO A 105 -2.41 32.80 45.97
C PRO A 105 -0.97 32.48 46.38
N ALA A 106 -0.13 33.51 46.47
CA ALA A 106 1.23 33.41 46.98
C ALA A 106 1.19 32.74 48.36
N THR A 107 1.71 31.52 48.46
CA THR A 107 1.83 30.83 49.73
C THR A 107 2.73 31.64 50.67
N PRO A 108 2.32 31.87 51.93
CA PRO A 108 3.06 32.72 52.84
C PRO A 108 4.47 32.16 53.06
N THR A 109 5.45 33.05 52.97
CA THR A 109 6.87 32.75 53.10
C THR A 109 7.15 32.28 54.53
N LYS A 110 7.19 30.96 54.75
CA LYS A 110 7.76 30.41 55.98
C LYS A 110 9.27 30.60 55.88
N ALA A 111 9.80 31.51 56.68
CA ALA A 111 11.22 31.81 56.76
C ALA A 111 11.91 30.67 57.51
N GLU A 112 12.54 29.75 56.77
CA GLU A 112 13.60 28.92 57.32
C GLU A 112 14.55 28.51 56.19
N SER A 113 15.82 28.88 56.38
CA SER A 113 17.02 28.29 55.78
C SER A 113 17.38 28.71 54.34
N ALA A 114 18.57 29.30 54.23
CA ALA A 114 19.23 29.68 53.00
C ALA A 114 19.69 28.45 52.20
N SER A 115 19.15 28.29 50.99
CA SER A 115 19.73 27.48 49.91
C SER A 115 18.93 27.71 48.62
N GLY A 116 19.53 28.34 47.62
CA GLY A 116 19.10 28.31 46.22
C GLY A 116 17.84 29.12 45.89
N GLY A 117 18.00 30.23 45.17
CA GLY A 117 16.91 31.15 44.83
C GLY A 117 15.75 30.50 44.09
N ASN A 118 14.59 30.49 44.73
CA ASN A 118 13.28 30.31 44.10
C ASN A 118 12.25 31.09 44.91
N ARG A 119 12.35 32.42 44.87
CA ARG A 119 11.38 33.34 45.49
C ARG A 119 10.62 34.06 44.37
N ALA A 120 9.30 33.88 44.39
CA ALA A 120 8.30 34.30 43.41
C ALA A 120 8.41 33.56 42.07
N ASP A 121 7.47 32.66 41.77
CA ASP A 121 7.22 32.22 40.39
C ASP A 121 6.45 33.36 39.71
N PRO A 122 7.10 34.18 38.85
CA PRO A 122 6.44 35.31 38.24
C PRO A 122 5.44 34.83 37.18
N PRO A 123 4.37 35.60 36.88
CA PRO A 123 3.58 35.40 35.66
C PRO A 123 4.53 35.35 34.45
N GLY A 124 4.41 34.30 33.64
CA GLY A 124 5.34 34.03 32.54
C GLY A 124 6.58 33.20 32.90
N ARG A 125 6.56 32.42 34.01
CA ARG A 125 7.57 31.40 34.32
C ARG A 125 7.83 30.52 33.10
N LEU A 126 9.11 30.28 32.79
CA LEU A 126 9.50 29.35 31.73
C LEU A 126 9.14 27.92 32.13
N VAL A 127 8.64 27.16 31.16
CA VAL A 127 8.36 25.73 31.31
C VAL A 127 9.69 24.96 31.45
N SER A 128 9.67 23.81 32.13
CA SER A 128 10.88 22.97 32.22
C SER A 128 11.36 22.56 30.82
N GLU A 129 12.67 22.38 30.67
CA GLU A 129 13.29 22.08 29.38
C GLU A 129 12.73 20.80 28.73
N SER A 130 12.37 19.78 29.53
CA SER A 130 11.75 18.55 29.03
C SER A 130 10.38 18.82 28.39
N VAL A 131 9.52 19.57 29.08
CA VAL A 131 8.17 19.89 28.59
C VAL A 131 8.25 20.91 27.44
N GLU A 132 9.20 21.84 27.47
CA GLU A 132 9.47 22.76 26.36
C GLU A 132 9.88 21.99 25.09
N ARG A 133 10.79 21.01 25.22
CA ARG A 133 11.21 20.15 24.10
C ARG A 133 10.03 19.35 23.54
N ASP A 134 9.24 18.72 24.40
CA ASP A 134 8.13 17.86 23.98
C ASP A 134 7.01 18.71 23.33
N PHE A 135 6.75 19.92 23.86
CA PHE A 135 5.82 20.87 23.25
C PHE A 135 6.29 21.37 21.88
N ARG A 136 7.58 21.68 21.73
CA ARG A 136 8.17 22.04 20.43
C ARG A 136 8.05 20.90 19.42
N ALA A 137 8.34 19.67 19.85
CA ALA A 137 8.21 18.50 18.99
C ALA A 137 6.76 18.29 18.54
N LEU A 138 5.79 18.41 19.46
CA LEU A 138 4.37 18.33 19.14
C LEU A 138 3.92 19.43 18.18
N THR A 139 4.33 20.68 18.44
CA THR A 139 3.98 21.82 17.57
C THR A 139 4.55 21.63 16.17
N LEU A 140 5.78 21.14 16.07
CA LEU A 140 6.42 20.86 14.78
C LEU A 140 5.73 19.71 14.04
N ALA A 141 5.27 18.67 14.74
CA ALA A 141 4.50 17.59 14.14
C ALA A 141 3.14 18.08 13.60
N VAL A 142 2.42 18.92 14.35
CA VAL A 142 1.16 19.50 13.89
C VAL A 142 1.37 20.39 12.66
N GLU A 143 2.40 21.23 12.66
CA GLU A 143 2.73 22.06 11.50
C GLU A 143 3.13 21.23 10.28
N GLN A 144 3.81 20.09 10.48
CA GLN A 144 4.11 19.15 9.39
C GLN A 144 2.85 18.61 8.73
N ASP A 145 1.85 18.22 9.51
CA ASP A 145 0.58 17.72 8.98
C ASP A 145 -0.20 18.82 8.26
N LEU A 146 -0.27 20.02 8.83
CA LEU A 146 -0.94 21.16 8.22
C LEU A 146 -0.25 21.62 6.93
N ALA A 147 1.08 21.68 6.90
CA ALA A 147 1.85 22.01 5.71
C ALA A 147 1.67 20.94 4.62
N THR A 148 1.53 19.66 5.00
CA THR A 148 1.20 18.60 4.04
C THR A 148 -0.19 18.81 3.43
N GLY A 149 -1.19 19.14 4.26
CA GLY A 149 -2.54 19.45 3.80
C GLY A 149 -2.58 20.63 2.82
N ARG A 150 -1.89 21.74 3.15
CA ARG A 150 -1.79 22.91 2.27
C ARG A 150 -1.04 22.61 0.97
N ALA A 151 0.05 21.86 1.03
CA ALA A 151 0.77 21.44 -0.18
C ALA A 151 -0.11 20.57 -1.10
N CYS A 152 -0.92 19.67 -0.53
CA CYS A 152 -1.90 18.89 -1.28
C CYS A 152 -3.00 19.79 -1.89
N GLN A 153 -3.54 20.74 -1.13
CA GLN A 153 -4.55 21.68 -1.63
C GLN A 153 -4.00 22.54 -2.78
N ALA A 154 -2.80 23.10 -2.62
CA ALA A 154 -2.14 23.89 -3.66
C ALA A 154 -1.87 23.07 -4.93
N PHE A 155 -1.58 21.77 -4.78
CA PHE A 155 -1.47 20.85 -5.91
C PHE A 155 -2.83 20.69 -6.64
N ILE A 156 -3.92 20.42 -5.90
CA ILE A 156 -5.27 20.27 -6.46
C ILE A 156 -5.70 21.52 -7.23
N GLU A 157 -5.49 22.71 -6.65
CA GLU A 157 -5.82 24.01 -7.28
C GLU A 157 -5.04 24.24 -8.57
N ARG A 158 -3.71 24.01 -8.57
CA ARG A 158 -2.86 24.20 -9.77
C ARG A 158 -3.20 23.27 -10.92
N HIS A 159 -3.77 22.11 -10.63
CA HIS A 159 -4.13 21.10 -11.62
C HIS A 159 -5.62 21.12 -12.00
N GLY A 160 -6.39 22.11 -11.53
CA GLY A 160 -7.80 22.25 -11.90
C GLY A 160 -8.67 21.08 -11.43
N LEU A 161 -8.30 20.45 -10.31
CA LEU A 161 -9.02 19.33 -9.70
C LEU A 161 -10.04 19.78 -8.64
N VAL A 162 -10.27 21.09 -8.54
CA VAL A 162 -11.35 21.70 -7.75
C VAL A 162 -12.63 21.67 -8.62
N PRO A 163 -13.80 21.29 -8.08
CA PRO A 163 -15.06 21.29 -8.82
C PRO A 163 -15.47 22.67 -9.36
#